data_AF-V5GPV6-F1
#
_entry.id   AF-V5GPV6-F1
#
_cell.length_a   1.000
_cell.length_b   1.000
_cell.length_c   1.000
_cell.angle_alpha   90.00
_cell.angle_beta   90.00
_cell.angle_gamma   90.00
#
_symmetry.space_group_name_H-M   'P 1'
#
loop_
_entity.id
_entity.type
_entity.pdbx_description
1 polymer ?
#
loop_
_entity_poly.entity_id
_entity_poly.type
_entity_poly.pdbx_seq_one_letter_code
_entity_poly.pdbx_strand_id
1 'polypeptide(L)'
;FSIILWKKAEFPDYPIDEYVIFSSRNDFVSYIKARKYRDELEKCTDHLLSLQLCKTIFGELKMLEDDRCDVERFENAPHLIRYTAKAVYVSMLSFMAERLYSKFPSDVKVWLEYMINKVNCPHKIGHWYCLLIWLYMKYLKPFNYDHAAQLLIEVLGEKREHLSEVQLYQLRKRGEQLNCTIKYKILLMNHDLIAELLPKRIRVEMFPENPVNAKAIRSNVSGKKRNYEVRDAEGNKIIYKVEDIALNDYLERLRYTGGVHCEGSIIKATFTLFFFDIIYSAKNSIPGTFVSKIQCEPLDMNTRYFYPNRKVEIDKRLREIESEWSDAKIIKFLKDNYEKHSHEFAVCEIGVIISDVKFLQDLVDCIGRKVLAKIYERLVKNFREYRSGLPDLLVWNVDRKECKFVEV
;
A
#
# COMPACT_ATOMS: atom_id res chain seq x y z
N PHE A 1 19.06 -27.44 10.00
CA PHE A 1 17.61 -27.73 9.89
C PHE A 1 16.98 -27.47 11.24
N SER A 2 16.59 -26.22 11.47
CA SER A 2 15.86 -25.84 12.69
C SER A 2 14.45 -26.39 12.54
N ILE A 3 14.07 -27.25 13.48
CA ILE A 3 12.73 -27.82 13.58
C ILE A 3 11.77 -26.64 13.70
N ILE A 4 11.00 -26.36 12.64
CA ILE A 4 9.81 -25.52 12.73
C ILE A 4 8.82 -26.33 13.55
N LEU A 5 8.88 -26.14 14.87
CA LEU A 5 7.76 -26.48 15.74
C LEU A 5 6.60 -25.61 15.24
N TRP A 6 5.68 -26.22 14.50
CA TRP A 6 4.37 -25.64 14.22
C TRP A 6 3.67 -25.49 15.56
N LYS A 7 3.97 -24.41 16.29
CA LYS A 7 3.05 -23.90 17.30
C LYS A 7 1.70 -23.79 16.60
N LYS A 8 0.66 -24.36 17.20
CA LYS A 8 -0.71 -24.27 16.70
C LYS A 8 -0.97 -22.79 16.39
N ALA A 9 -1.43 -22.47 15.19
CA ALA A 9 -1.68 -21.08 14.83
C ALA A 9 -2.77 -20.51 15.75
N GLU A 10 -2.41 -19.49 16.52
CA GLU A 10 -3.32 -18.78 17.43
C GLU A 10 -3.74 -17.48 16.75
N PHE A 11 -5.05 -17.24 16.66
CA PHE A 11 -5.62 -16.06 16.02
C PHE A 11 -6.27 -15.17 17.10
N PRO A 12 -6.35 -13.85 16.86
CA PRO A 12 -7.06 -12.95 17.77
C PRO A 12 -8.50 -13.40 18.01
N ASP A 13 -9.04 -13.10 19.19
CA ASP A 13 -10.44 -13.32 19.49
C ASP A 13 -11.30 -12.19 18.90
N TYR A 14 -12.33 -12.55 18.12
CA TYR A 14 -13.23 -11.62 17.46
C TYR A 14 -14.59 -12.29 17.18
N PRO A 15 -15.69 -11.51 17.10
CA PRO A 15 -17.00 -12.05 16.75
C PRO A 15 -17.01 -12.50 15.29
N ILE A 16 -17.60 -13.67 15.03
CA ILE A 16 -17.74 -14.21 13.67
C ILE A 16 -19.15 -13.91 13.19
N ASP A 17 -19.23 -13.30 12.01
CA ASP A 17 -20.45 -12.95 11.32
C ASP A 17 -20.76 -13.99 10.23
N GLU A 18 -21.99 -14.48 10.19
CA GLU A 18 -22.48 -15.42 9.16
C GLU A 18 -22.92 -14.66 7.90
N TYR A 19 -22.07 -13.76 7.40
CA TYR A 19 -22.39 -12.91 6.26
C TYR A 19 -22.44 -13.73 4.96
N VAL A 20 -23.52 -13.59 4.20
CA VAL A 20 -23.70 -14.29 2.90
C VAL A 20 -22.85 -13.61 1.83
N ILE A 21 -21.67 -14.19 1.55
CA ILE A 21 -20.80 -13.71 0.46
C ILE A 21 -21.35 -14.11 -0.91
N PHE A 22 -21.81 -15.35 -1.05
CA PHE A 22 -22.32 -15.88 -2.32
C PHE A 22 -23.81 -16.16 -2.22
N SER A 23 -24.61 -15.53 -3.08
CA SER A 23 -26.09 -15.61 -3.02
C SER A 23 -26.62 -16.95 -3.52
N SER A 24 -25.82 -17.66 -4.32
CA SER A 24 -26.18 -18.96 -4.88
C SER A 24 -24.93 -19.78 -5.21
N ARG A 25 -25.14 -21.08 -5.49
CA ARG A 25 -24.09 -21.94 -6.04
C ARG A 25 -23.55 -21.39 -7.36
N ASN A 26 -24.39 -20.82 -8.21
CA ASN A 26 -23.97 -20.28 -9.51
C ASN A 26 -23.06 -19.06 -9.35
N ASP A 27 -23.35 -18.20 -8.38
CA ASP A 27 -22.50 -17.05 -8.03
C ASP A 27 -21.12 -17.52 -7.52
N PHE A 28 -21.09 -18.50 -6.62
CA PHE A 28 -19.82 -19.09 -6.17
C PHE A 28 -19.02 -19.75 -7.31
N VAL A 29 -19.69 -20.46 -8.22
CA VAL A 29 -19.06 -21.08 -9.40
C VAL A 29 -18.49 -20.01 -10.33
N SER A 30 -19.20 -18.90 -10.53
CA SER A 30 -18.73 -17.75 -11.31
C SER A 30 -17.46 -17.14 -10.69
N TYR A 31 -17.46 -16.94 -9.37
CA TYR A 31 -16.27 -16.48 -8.64
C TYR A 31 -15.09 -17.44 -8.78
N ILE A 32 -15.30 -18.75 -8.62
CA ILE A 32 -14.25 -19.77 -8.82
C ILE A 32 -13.69 -19.71 -10.24
N LYS A 33 -14.56 -19.59 -11.26
CA LYS A 33 -14.12 -19.48 -12.65
C LYS A 33 -13.21 -18.26 -12.83
N ALA A 34 -13.59 -17.12 -12.27
CA ALA A 34 -12.77 -15.91 -12.31
C ALA A 34 -11.41 -16.10 -11.60
N ARG A 35 -11.40 -16.78 -10.46
CA ARG A 35 -10.15 -17.13 -9.76
C ARG A 35 -9.24 -18.05 -10.57
N LYS A 36 -9.79 -19.02 -11.31
CA LYS A 36 -8.98 -19.88 -12.20
C LYS A 36 -8.31 -19.09 -13.30
N TYR A 37 -9.04 -18.18 -13.95
CA TYR A 37 -8.42 -17.29 -14.95
C TYR A 37 -7.30 -16.43 -14.35
N ARG A 38 -7.45 -15.98 -13.09
CA ARG A 38 -6.39 -15.25 -12.38
C ARG A 38 -5.14 -16.11 -12.23
N ASP A 39 -5.29 -17.32 -11.72
CA ASP A 39 -4.18 -18.23 -11.50
C ASP A 39 -3.49 -18.62 -12.83
N GLU A 40 -4.25 -18.75 -13.92
CA GLU A 40 -3.73 -18.96 -15.27
C GLU A 40 -2.91 -17.76 -15.77
N LEU A 41 -3.44 -16.53 -15.64
CA LEU A 41 -2.71 -15.31 -16.05
C LEU A 41 -1.45 -15.05 -15.22
N GLU A 42 -1.50 -15.27 -13.90
CA GLU A 42 -0.34 -15.06 -13.03
C GLU A 42 0.83 -16.00 -13.39
N LYS A 43 0.53 -17.17 -13.95
CA LYS A 43 1.53 -18.16 -14.41
C LYS A 43 1.90 -18.01 -15.89
N CYS A 44 1.11 -17.28 -16.67
CA CYS A 44 1.32 -17.15 -18.10
C CYS A 44 2.48 -16.20 -18.41
N THR A 45 3.50 -16.69 -19.10
CA THR A 45 4.65 -15.89 -19.57
C THR A 45 4.49 -15.45 -21.02
N ASP A 46 3.60 -16.08 -21.79
CA ASP A 46 3.33 -15.73 -23.17
C ASP A 46 2.33 -14.58 -23.25
N HIS A 47 2.73 -13.51 -23.93
CA HIS A 47 1.94 -12.29 -24.01
C HIS A 47 0.72 -12.44 -24.93
N LEU A 48 0.79 -13.26 -25.98
CA LEU A 48 -0.32 -13.48 -26.90
C LEU A 48 -1.39 -14.36 -26.23
N LEU A 49 -0.99 -15.44 -25.55
CA LEU A 49 -1.93 -16.24 -24.76
C LEU A 49 -2.57 -15.40 -23.65
N SER A 50 -1.77 -14.59 -22.96
CA SER A 50 -2.27 -13.63 -21.96
C SER A 50 -3.32 -12.68 -22.54
N LEU A 51 -3.08 -12.14 -23.75
CA LEU A 51 -4.03 -11.28 -24.43
C LEU A 51 -5.34 -12.00 -24.75
N GLN A 52 -5.28 -13.23 -25.28
CA GLN A 52 -6.49 -13.99 -25.61
C GLN A 52 -7.33 -14.28 -24.36
N LEU A 53 -6.68 -14.65 -23.26
CA LEU A 53 -7.37 -14.86 -22.00
C LEU A 53 -8.01 -13.56 -21.49
N CYS A 54 -7.30 -12.43 -21.58
CA CYS A 54 -7.86 -11.11 -21.25
C CYS A 54 -9.06 -10.74 -22.13
N LYS A 55 -9.06 -11.11 -23.43
CA LYS A 55 -10.22 -10.90 -24.32
C LYS A 55 -11.43 -11.70 -23.88
N THR A 56 -11.24 -12.96 -23.50
CA THR A 56 -12.30 -13.81 -22.92
C THR A 56 -12.85 -13.19 -21.65
N ILE A 57 -11.97 -12.82 -20.71
CA ILE A 57 -12.36 -12.18 -19.44
C ILE A 57 -13.12 -10.87 -19.68
N PHE A 58 -12.65 -10.04 -20.60
CA PHE A 58 -13.32 -8.79 -20.94
C PHE A 58 -14.68 -9.02 -21.59
N GLY A 59 -14.80 -10.06 -22.43
CA GLY A 59 -16.09 -10.51 -22.96
C GLY A 59 -17.06 -10.86 -21.85
N GLU A 60 -16.64 -11.70 -20.90
CA GLU A 60 -17.47 -12.13 -19.77
C GLU A 60 -17.80 -10.98 -18.81
N LEU A 61 -16.85 -10.08 -18.54
CA LEU A 61 -17.08 -8.88 -17.73
C LEU A 61 -18.20 -8.01 -18.29
N LYS A 62 -18.33 -7.90 -19.61
CA LYS A 62 -19.41 -7.15 -20.26
C LYS A 62 -20.77 -7.83 -20.17
N MET A 63 -20.79 -9.16 -19.95
CA MET A 63 -22.02 -9.93 -19.80
C MET A 63 -22.55 -9.93 -18.37
N LEU A 64 -21.70 -9.59 -17.38
CA LEU A 64 -22.13 -9.33 -16.02
C LEU A 64 -22.83 -7.96 -16.02
N GLU A 65 -24.17 -7.99 -16.12
CA GLU A 65 -25.06 -6.81 -16.09
C GLU A 65 -24.90 -5.96 -14.81
N ASP A 66 -25.72 -4.91 -14.69
CA ASP A 66 -25.73 -3.86 -13.67
C ASP A 66 -25.40 -4.32 -12.24
N ASP A 67 -24.57 -3.55 -11.53
CA ASP A 67 -24.05 -3.86 -10.19
C ASP A 67 -25.13 -3.88 -9.10
N ARG A 68 -26.38 -3.54 -9.41
CA ARG A 68 -27.46 -3.35 -8.44
C ARG A 68 -27.60 -4.52 -7.46
N CYS A 69 -27.62 -5.76 -7.95
CA CYS A 69 -27.77 -6.94 -7.07
C CYS A 69 -26.59 -7.10 -6.10
N ASP A 70 -25.35 -6.88 -6.57
CA ASP A 70 -24.16 -6.94 -5.71
C ASP A 70 -24.11 -5.76 -4.72
N VAL A 71 -24.50 -4.57 -5.16
CA VAL A 71 -24.57 -3.36 -4.34
C VAL A 71 -25.62 -3.50 -3.24
N GLU A 72 -26.81 -4.01 -3.57
CA GLU A 72 -27.87 -4.29 -2.59
C GLU A 72 -27.43 -5.37 -1.59
N ARG A 73 -26.83 -6.47 -2.08
CA ARG A 73 -26.33 -7.55 -1.20
C ARG A 73 -25.26 -7.07 -0.21
N PHE A 74 -24.38 -6.15 -0.65
CA PHE A 74 -23.28 -5.65 0.16
C PHE A 74 -23.52 -4.25 0.72
N GLU A 75 -24.77 -3.78 0.78
CA GLU A 75 -25.10 -2.42 1.25
C GLU A 75 -24.51 -2.15 2.65
N ASN A 76 -24.65 -3.11 3.56
CA ASN A 76 -24.17 -3.01 4.94
C ASN A 76 -22.71 -3.51 5.13
N ALA A 77 -22.10 -4.10 4.10
CA ALA A 77 -20.71 -4.57 4.12
C ALA A 77 -20.02 -4.35 2.76
N PRO A 78 -19.90 -3.09 2.29
CA PRO A 78 -19.48 -2.78 0.92
C PRO A 78 -18.03 -3.18 0.61
N HIS A 79 -17.22 -3.44 1.63
CA HIS A 79 -15.87 -3.99 1.48
C HIS A 79 -15.85 -5.44 0.96
N LEU A 80 -16.99 -6.15 1.00
CA LEU A 80 -17.13 -7.52 0.52
C LEU A 80 -17.34 -7.62 -1.01
N ILE A 81 -17.66 -6.51 -1.69
CA ILE A 81 -17.86 -6.50 -3.16
C ILE A 81 -16.65 -7.03 -3.94
N ARG A 82 -15.46 -7.03 -3.31
CA ARG A 82 -14.23 -7.60 -3.88
C ARG A 82 -14.28 -9.12 -4.10
N TYR A 83 -15.21 -9.82 -3.44
CA TYR A 83 -15.38 -11.27 -3.52
C TYR A 83 -16.39 -11.69 -4.59
N THR A 84 -16.56 -10.86 -5.63
CA THR A 84 -17.41 -11.13 -6.80
C THR A 84 -16.56 -11.50 -8.01
N ALA A 85 -17.13 -12.23 -8.97
CA ALA A 85 -16.45 -12.53 -10.24
C ALA A 85 -16.06 -11.22 -10.98
N LYS A 86 -16.96 -10.23 -10.95
CA LYS A 86 -16.71 -8.90 -11.55
C LYS A 86 -15.47 -8.23 -10.97
N ALA A 87 -15.35 -8.18 -9.64
CA ALA A 87 -14.19 -7.56 -9.00
C ALA A 87 -12.88 -8.28 -9.34
N VAL A 88 -12.91 -9.61 -9.47
CA VAL A 88 -11.75 -10.40 -9.92
C VAL A 88 -11.39 -10.05 -11.36
N TYR A 89 -12.36 -10.01 -12.28
CA TYR A 89 -12.12 -9.62 -13.68
C TYR A 89 -11.54 -8.22 -13.83
N VAL A 90 -12.11 -7.23 -13.15
CA VAL A 90 -11.60 -5.85 -13.13
C VAL A 90 -10.17 -5.80 -12.60
N SER A 91 -9.90 -6.51 -11.50
CA SER A 91 -8.55 -6.56 -10.91
C SER A 91 -7.54 -7.18 -11.87
N MET A 92 -7.92 -8.22 -12.60
CA MET A 92 -7.05 -8.90 -13.56
C MET A 92 -6.78 -8.03 -14.79
N LEU A 93 -7.81 -7.43 -15.39
CA LEU A 93 -7.64 -6.53 -16.53
C LEU A 93 -6.80 -5.31 -16.17
N SER A 94 -6.97 -4.77 -14.95
CA SER A 94 -6.10 -3.71 -14.41
C SER A 94 -4.64 -4.16 -14.34
N PHE A 95 -4.39 -5.34 -13.75
CA PHE A 95 -3.04 -5.88 -13.63
C PHE A 95 -2.39 -6.18 -14.99
N MET A 96 -3.16 -6.69 -15.94
CA MET A 96 -2.66 -7.02 -17.28
C MET A 96 -2.50 -5.80 -18.16
N ALA A 97 -3.27 -4.73 -17.95
CA ALA A 97 -3.04 -3.45 -18.62
C ALA A 97 -1.60 -2.97 -18.39
N GLU A 98 -1.09 -3.03 -17.16
CA GLU A 98 0.29 -2.66 -16.81
C GLU A 98 1.36 -3.54 -17.46
N ARG A 99 1.02 -4.75 -17.92
CA ARG A 99 1.94 -5.71 -18.52
C ARG A 99 1.89 -5.76 -20.04
N LEU A 100 0.72 -5.46 -20.61
CA LEU A 100 0.44 -5.60 -22.03
C LEU A 100 0.41 -4.27 -22.78
N TYR A 101 0.38 -3.12 -22.10
CA TYR A 101 0.21 -1.80 -22.75
C TYR A 101 1.20 -1.54 -23.89
N SER A 102 2.45 -2.03 -23.78
CA SER A 102 3.48 -1.78 -24.79
C SER A 102 3.37 -2.68 -26.02
N LYS A 103 2.80 -3.87 -25.87
CA LYS A 103 2.66 -4.85 -26.96
C LYS A 103 1.27 -4.80 -27.62
N PHE A 104 0.23 -4.53 -26.85
CA PHE A 104 -1.17 -4.51 -27.29
C PHE A 104 -1.90 -3.25 -26.83
N PRO A 105 -1.42 -2.05 -27.21
CA PRO A 105 -1.97 -0.79 -26.70
C PRO A 105 -3.44 -0.57 -27.04
N SER A 106 -3.89 -1.03 -28.22
CA SER A 106 -5.28 -0.89 -28.65
C SER A 106 -6.25 -1.70 -27.80
N ASP A 107 -5.89 -2.94 -27.44
CA ASP A 107 -6.73 -3.77 -26.57
C ASP A 107 -6.76 -3.20 -25.15
N VAL A 108 -5.60 -2.80 -24.62
CA VAL A 108 -5.49 -2.20 -23.27
C VAL A 108 -6.29 -0.90 -23.17
N LYS A 109 -6.26 -0.06 -24.22
CA LYS A 109 -7.07 1.16 -24.31
C LYS A 109 -8.56 0.84 -24.07
N VAL A 110 -9.11 -0.13 -24.79
CA VAL A 110 -10.54 -0.50 -24.71
C VAL A 110 -10.90 -0.97 -23.30
N TRP A 111 -10.03 -1.73 -22.64
CA TRP A 111 -10.27 -2.17 -21.27
C TRP A 111 -10.27 -0.99 -20.29
N LEU A 112 -9.29 -0.09 -20.41
CA LEU A 112 -9.18 1.09 -19.54
C LEU A 112 -10.37 2.03 -19.71
N GLU A 113 -10.76 2.34 -20.95
CA GLU A 113 -11.94 3.16 -21.22
C GLU A 113 -13.22 2.55 -20.65
N TYR A 114 -13.40 1.23 -20.79
CA TYR A 114 -14.54 0.55 -20.18
C TYR A 114 -14.50 0.65 -18.64
N MET A 115 -13.36 0.33 -18.01
CA MET A 115 -13.24 0.35 -16.55
C MET A 115 -13.43 1.76 -15.97
N ILE A 116 -12.86 2.78 -16.61
CA ILE A 116 -13.04 4.19 -16.20
C ILE A 116 -14.51 4.61 -16.24
N ASN A 117 -15.24 4.21 -17.28
CA ASN A 117 -16.62 4.64 -17.48
C ASN A 117 -17.67 3.80 -16.76
N LYS A 118 -17.39 2.52 -16.48
CA LYS A 118 -18.42 1.55 -16.04
C LYS A 118 -18.14 0.91 -14.69
N VAL A 119 -16.98 1.15 -14.08
CA VAL A 119 -16.61 0.48 -12.82
C VAL A 119 -16.34 1.48 -11.72
N ASN A 120 -17.06 1.35 -10.60
CA ASN A 120 -16.81 2.14 -9.40
C ASN A 120 -15.61 1.56 -8.62
N CYS A 121 -14.40 2.01 -8.95
CA CYS A 121 -13.17 1.59 -8.27
C CYS A 121 -12.26 2.78 -7.92
N PRO A 122 -12.61 3.56 -6.88
CA PRO A 122 -11.91 4.83 -6.58
C PRO A 122 -10.42 4.68 -6.27
N HIS A 123 -10.00 3.52 -5.75
CA HIS A 123 -8.60 3.24 -5.44
C HIS A 123 -7.74 2.87 -6.67
N LYS A 124 -8.34 2.75 -7.86
CA LYS A 124 -7.65 2.44 -9.13
C LYS A 124 -7.87 3.48 -10.22
N ILE A 125 -8.90 4.32 -10.11
CA ILE A 125 -9.30 5.24 -11.18
C ILE A 125 -8.14 6.14 -11.66
N GLY A 126 -7.40 6.78 -10.75
CA GLY A 126 -6.27 7.63 -11.11
C GLY A 126 -5.12 6.86 -11.76
N HIS A 127 -4.91 5.59 -11.38
CA HIS A 127 -3.95 4.72 -12.06
C HIS A 127 -4.41 4.38 -13.48
N TRP A 128 -5.69 4.09 -13.69
CA TRP A 128 -6.24 3.82 -15.03
C TRP A 128 -6.10 5.04 -15.96
N TYR A 129 -6.44 6.24 -15.48
CA TYR A 129 -6.18 7.47 -16.24
C TYR A 129 -4.69 7.66 -16.51
N CYS A 130 -3.81 7.48 -15.52
CA CYS A 130 -2.36 7.56 -15.71
C CYS A 130 -1.85 6.66 -16.85
N LEU A 131 -2.37 5.43 -16.93
CA LEU A 131 -1.98 4.47 -17.96
C LEU A 131 -2.60 4.81 -19.32
N LEU A 132 -3.87 5.24 -19.36
CA LEU A 132 -4.54 5.64 -20.59
C LEU A 132 -3.90 6.88 -21.23
N ILE A 133 -3.58 7.89 -20.41
CA ILE A 133 -2.80 9.06 -20.82
C ILE A 133 -1.47 8.62 -21.42
N TRP A 134 -0.77 7.69 -20.77
CA TRP A 134 0.50 7.17 -21.26
C TRP A 134 0.39 6.43 -22.60
N LEU A 135 -0.70 5.69 -22.81
CA LEU A 135 -0.98 5.04 -24.09
C LEU A 135 -1.08 6.05 -25.23
N TYR A 136 -1.87 7.12 -25.06
CA TYR A 136 -2.02 8.17 -26.06
C TYR A 136 -0.73 8.95 -26.33
N MET A 137 0.13 9.09 -25.32
CA MET A 137 1.42 9.77 -25.46
C MET A 137 2.50 8.93 -26.15
N LYS A 138 2.48 7.59 -26.04
CA LYS A 138 3.65 6.77 -26.39
C LYS A 138 3.39 5.51 -27.20
N TYR A 139 2.17 4.96 -27.19
CA TYR A 139 1.92 3.63 -27.75
C TYR A 139 0.82 3.59 -28.80
N LEU A 140 -0.19 4.47 -28.72
CA LEU A 140 -1.26 4.56 -29.71
C LEU A 140 -0.83 5.52 -30.83
N LYS A 141 -0.62 4.99 -32.05
CA LYS A 141 -0.29 5.79 -33.23
C LYS A 141 -1.55 6.08 -34.07
N PRO A 142 -1.72 7.31 -34.59
CA PRO A 142 -0.90 8.50 -34.32
C PRO A 142 -1.05 8.95 -32.86
N PHE A 143 0.05 9.45 -32.28
CA PHE A 143 0.03 9.95 -30.90
C PHE A 143 -0.91 11.14 -30.78
N ASN A 144 -1.69 11.19 -29.69
CA ASN A 144 -2.70 12.23 -29.47
C ASN A 144 -2.49 12.89 -28.10
N TYR A 145 -1.61 13.90 -28.08
CA TYR A 145 -1.25 14.60 -26.85
C TYR A 145 -2.35 15.50 -26.31
N ASP A 146 -3.18 16.07 -27.19
CA ASP A 146 -4.33 16.87 -26.77
C ASP A 146 -5.39 16.03 -26.08
N HIS A 147 -5.68 14.85 -26.60
CA HIS A 147 -6.59 13.95 -25.92
C HIS A 147 -6.00 13.42 -24.60
N ALA A 148 -4.68 13.17 -24.56
CA ALA A 148 -4.00 12.86 -23.30
C ALA A 148 -4.11 14.01 -22.27
N ALA A 149 -4.04 15.27 -22.72
CA ALA A 149 -4.25 16.45 -21.89
C ALA A 149 -5.71 16.56 -21.40
N GLN A 150 -6.70 16.31 -22.28
CA GLN A 150 -8.12 16.29 -21.93
C GLN A 150 -8.43 15.24 -20.85
N LEU A 151 -7.89 14.02 -20.98
CA LEU A 151 -8.05 12.97 -19.97
C LEU A 151 -7.46 13.38 -18.62
N LEU A 152 -6.35 14.11 -18.61
CA LEU A 152 -5.74 14.63 -17.38
C LEU A 152 -6.60 15.72 -16.74
N ILE A 153 -7.17 16.62 -17.55
CA ILE A 153 -8.10 17.66 -17.11
C ILE A 153 -9.35 17.02 -16.50
N GLU A 154 -9.94 16.05 -17.20
CA GLU A 154 -11.13 15.31 -16.75
C GLU A 154 -10.90 14.69 -15.36
N VAL A 155 -9.81 13.92 -15.18
CA VAL A 155 -9.57 13.24 -13.91
C VAL A 155 -9.23 14.21 -12.76
N LEU A 156 -8.50 15.30 -13.04
CA LEU A 156 -8.12 16.29 -12.02
C LEU A 156 -9.23 17.31 -11.70
N GLY A 157 -10.16 17.52 -12.63
CA GLY A 157 -11.31 18.40 -12.48
C GLY A 157 -12.53 17.65 -11.93
N GLU A 158 -13.00 16.64 -12.65
CA GLU A 158 -14.29 15.98 -12.38
C GLU A 158 -14.21 14.83 -11.39
N LYS A 159 -13.07 14.13 -11.32
CA LYS A 159 -12.90 12.93 -10.48
C LYS A 159 -12.04 13.16 -9.24
N ARG A 160 -11.69 14.41 -8.95
CA ARG A 160 -10.67 14.77 -7.96
C ARG A 160 -10.95 14.22 -6.56
N GLU A 161 -12.20 14.28 -6.12
CA GLU A 161 -12.65 13.83 -4.80
C GLU A 161 -12.54 12.32 -4.58
N HIS A 162 -12.43 11.54 -5.65
CA HIS A 162 -12.26 10.08 -5.59
C HIS A 162 -10.78 9.66 -5.61
N LEU A 163 -9.86 10.59 -5.83
CA LEU A 163 -8.44 10.31 -5.94
C LEU A 163 -7.77 10.35 -4.57
N SER A 164 -6.94 9.36 -4.32
CA SER A 164 -6.02 9.42 -3.19
C SER A 164 -4.84 10.37 -3.47
N GLU A 165 -4.15 10.78 -2.42
CA GLU A 165 -2.96 11.63 -2.51
C GLU A 165 -1.86 11.01 -3.40
N VAL A 166 -1.69 9.68 -3.33
CA VAL A 166 -0.74 8.96 -4.18
C VAL A 166 -1.16 9.02 -5.65
N GLN A 167 -2.44 8.84 -5.95
CA GLN A 167 -2.97 8.95 -7.31
C GLN A 167 -2.80 10.38 -7.86
N LEU A 168 -3.09 11.40 -7.04
CA LEU A 168 -2.87 12.81 -7.38
C LEU A 168 -1.39 13.09 -7.70
N TYR A 169 -0.46 12.54 -6.92
CA TYR A 169 0.97 12.68 -7.18
C TYR A 169 1.42 11.97 -8.48
N GLN A 170 0.88 10.77 -8.77
CA GLN A 170 1.16 10.07 -10.03
C GLN A 170 0.64 10.85 -11.24
N LEU A 171 -0.58 11.37 -11.16
CA LEU A 171 -1.18 12.23 -12.19
C LEU A 171 -0.39 13.53 -12.36
N ARG A 172 0.12 14.12 -11.26
CA ARG A 172 1.00 15.29 -11.34
C ARG A 172 2.24 15.01 -12.20
N LYS A 173 2.93 13.89 -11.97
CA LYS A 173 4.09 13.51 -12.79
C LYS A 173 3.73 13.38 -14.27
N ARG A 174 2.51 12.95 -14.61
CA ARG A 174 2.03 12.92 -16.00
C ARG A 174 1.77 14.31 -16.55
N GLY A 175 1.15 15.20 -15.77
CA GLY A 175 0.95 16.59 -16.18
C GLY A 175 2.26 17.36 -16.38
N GLU A 176 3.26 17.16 -15.52
CA GLU A 176 4.59 17.76 -15.70
C GLU A 176 5.26 17.29 -16.99
N GLN A 177 5.05 16.02 -17.39
CA GLN A 177 5.52 15.52 -18.68
C GLN A 177 4.77 16.16 -19.86
N LEU A 178 3.44 16.28 -19.78
CA LEU A 178 2.62 16.88 -20.84
C LEU A 178 2.85 18.38 -21.03
N ASN A 179 3.09 19.12 -19.94
CA ASN A 179 3.31 20.57 -19.95
C ASN A 179 4.66 20.99 -20.56
N CYS A 180 5.47 20.06 -21.07
CA CYS A 180 6.60 20.37 -21.95
C CYS A 180 6.10 20.85 -23.33
N THR A 181 5.65 22.11 -23.40
CA THR A 181 4.90 22.73 -24.52
C THR A 181 5.56 22.51 -25.88
N ILE A 182 6.89 22.58 -25.95
CA ILE A 182 7.68 22.44 -27.19
C ILE A 182 7.61 21.02 -27.76
N LYS A 183 7.58 20.00 -26.89
CA LYS A 183 7.68 18.60 -27.30
C LYS A 183 6.35 18.03 -27.77
N TYR A 184 5.27 18.38 -27.08
CA TYR A 184 3.97 17.74 -27.24
C TYR A 184 2.93 18.59 -27.95
N LYS A 185 3.19 19.90 -28.17
CA LYS A 185 2.35 20.82 -28.94
C LYS A 185 0.85 20.76 -28.57
N ILE A 186 0.55 20.58 -27.27
CA ILE A 186 -0.82 20.62 -26.77
C ILE A 186 -1.41 22.02 -26.91
N LEU A 187 -2.73 22.11 -27.08
CA LEU A 187 -3.47 23.37 -27.14
C LEU A 187 -3.16 24.22 -25.91
N LEU A 188 -2.94 25.52 -26.13
CA LEU A 188 -2.57 26.48 -25.07
C LEU A 188 -3.59 26.47 -23.91
N MET A 189 -4.88 26.43 -24.24
CA MET A 189 -5.96 26.33 -23.25
C MET A 189 -5.83 25.08 -22.35
N ASN A 190 -5.43 23.94 -22.92
CA ASN A 190 -5.23 22.71 -22.13
C ASN A 190 -3.98 22.83 -21.25
N HIS A 191 -2.92 23.46 -21.74
CA HIS A 191 -1.69 23.70 -20.98
C HIS A 191 -1.97 24.55 -19.74
N ASP A 192 -2.68 25.66 -19.91
CA ASP A 192 -3.05 26.58 -18.83
C ASP A 192 -3.94 25.88 -17.79
N LEU A 193 -4.96 25.13 -18.25
CA LEU A 193 -5.86 24.42 -17.36
C LEU A 193 -5.17 23.29 -16.58
N ILE A 194 -4.22 22.56 -17.20
CA ILE A 194 -3.40 21.59 -16.47
C ILE A 194 -2.59 22.31 -15.39
N ALA A 195 -1.94 23.43 -15.72
CA ALA A 195 -1.13 24.17 -14.75
C ALA A 195 -1.94 24.61 -13.53
N GLU A 196 -3.21 25.01 -13.73
CA GLU A 196 -4.15 25.35 -12.66
C GLU A 196 -4.58 24.14 -11.83
N LEU A 197 -4.93 23.03 -12.48
CA LEU A 197 -5.49 21.85 -11.80
C LEU A 197 -4.44 21.01 -11.05
N LEU A 198 -3.17 21.10 -11.45
CA LEU A 198 -2.10 20.25 -10.92
C LEU A 198 -1.96 20.38 -9.38
N PRO A 199 -1.99 19.26 -8.63
CA PRO A 199 -1.77 19.25 -7.17
C PRO A 199 -0.42 19.87 -6.81
N LYS A 200 -0.24 20.45 -5.61
CA LYS A 200 1.05 21.06 -5.22
C LYS A 200 2.23 20.06 -5.32
N ARG A 201 3.41 20.57 -5.73
CA ARG A 201 4.64 19.77 -5.80
C ARG A 201 5.15 19.43 -4.40
N ILE A 202 5.53 18.17 -4.19
CA ILE A 202 6.33 17.76 -3.03
C ILE A 202 7.78 18.17 -3.30
N ARG A 203 8.35 18.99 -2.41
CA ARG A 203 9.74 19.47 -2.50
C ARG A 203 10.67 18.48 -1.83
N VAL A 204 10.97 17.39 -2.52
CA VAL A 204 11.87 16.33 -2.01
C VAL A 204 13.28 16.87 -1.78
N GLU A 205 13.67 17.89 -2.55
CA GLU A 205 14.90 18.64 -2.39
C GLU A 205 15.07 19.35 -1.02
N MET A 206 14.02 19.39 -0.18
CA MET A 206 14.09 19.96 1.17
C MET A 206 14.46 18.93 2.25
N PHE A 207 14.49 17.63 1.94
CA PHE A 207 14.90 16.62 2.92
C PHE A 207 16.43 16.68 3.14
N PRO A 208 16.91 16.65 4.40
CA PRO A 208 18.35 16.64 4.67
C PRO A 208 19.04 15.40 4.08
N GLU A 209 20.15 15.60 3.37
CA GLU A 209 20.97 14.54 2.81
C GLU A 209 22.22 14.29 3.67
N ASN A 210 22.59 13.02 3.87
CA ASN A 210 23.84 12.61 4.54
C ASN A 210 24.61 11.66 3.61
N PRO A 211 25.53 12.18 2.77
CA PRO A 211 26.25 11.36 1.81
C PRO A 211 27.22 10.40 2.52
N VAL A 212 27.16 9.12 2.14
CA VAL A 212 28.05 8.07 2.65
C VAL A 212 28.86 7.47 1.50
N ASN A 213 30.18 7.43 1.67
CA ASN A 213 31.09 6.83 0.68
C ASN A 213 31.33 5.36 1.02
N ALA A 214 31.05 4.46 0.07
CA ALA A 214 31.30 3.03 0.24
C ALA A 214 31.81 2.38 -1.05
N LYS A 215 32.68 1.39 -0.91
CA LYS A 215 33.28 0.67 -2.03
C LYS A 215 32.31 -0.39 -2.56
N ALA A 216 31.71 -0.13 -3.72
CA ALA A 216 30.80 -1.08 -4.36
C ALA A 216 31.55 -2.27 -4.99
N ILE A 217 30.96 -3.46 -4.88
CA ILE A 217 31.39 -4.66 -5.59
C ILE A 217 30.77 -4.61 -6.99
N ARG A 218 31.62 -4.57 -8.02
CA ARG A 218 31.15 -4.56 -9.41
C ARG A 218 30.52 -5.92 -9.75
N SER A 219 29.30 -5.89 -10.29
CA SER A 219 28.66 -7.05 -10.91
C SER A 219 28.35 -6.72 -12.36
N ASN A 220 28.61 -7.66 -13.28
CA ASN A 220 28.31 -7.50 -14.71
C ASN A 220 26.84 -7.81 -15.04
N VAL A 221 25.98 -8.04 -14.04
CA VAL A 221 24.57 -8.39 -14.21
C VAL A 221 23.73 -7.16 -13.91
N SER A 222 23.08 -6.61 -14.93
CA SER A 222 22.12 -5.50 -14.78
C SER A 222 20.91 -5.93 -13.95
N GLY A 223 20.37 -5.02 -13.14
CA GLY A 223 19.13 -5.22 -12.38
C GLY A 223 19.25 -5.93 -11.03
N LYS A 224 20.47 -6.25 -10.55
CA LYS A 224 20.69 -6.77 -9.19
C LYS A 224 20.98 -5.65 -8.19
N LYS A 225 20.51 -5.80 -6.93
CA LYS A 225 20.90 -4.93 -5.80
C LYS A 225 22.43 -4.91 -5.68
N ARG A 226 23.00 -3.72 -5.46
CA ARG A 226 24.45 -3.55 -5.30
C ARG A 226 24.88 -4.00 -3.91
N ASN A 227 26.01 -4.67 -3.85
CA ASN A 227 26.67 -5.04 -2.61
C ASN A 227 27.94 -4.21 -2.42
N TYR A 228 28.33 -4.00 -1.18
CA TYR A 228 29.44 -3.14 -0.78
C TYR A 228 30.44 -3.94 0.04
N GLU A 229 31.72 -3.65 -0.18
CA GLU A 229 32.85 -4.28 0.52
C GLU A 229 33.28 -3.38 1.68
N VAL A 230 33.23 -3.92 2.90
CA VAL A 230 33.79 -3.30 4.11
C VAL A 230 34.83 -4.25 4.69
N ARG A 231 35.89 -3.69 5.29
CA ARG A 231 36.89 -4.47 6.03
C ARG A 231 36.62 -4.35 7.52
N ASP A 232 36.61 -5.47 8.23
CA ASP A 232 36.55 -5.45 9.69
C ASP A 232 37.90 -5.05 10.31
N ALA A 233 37.95 -5.00 11.64
CA ALA A 233 39.15 -4.65 12.40
C ALA A 233 40.32 -5.63 12.17
N GLU A 234 40.02 -6.86 11.75
CA GLU A 234 41.00 -7.92 11.45
C GLU A 234 41.41 -7.92 9.96
N GLY A 235 40.83 -7.03 9.17
CA GLY A 235 41.08 -6.89 7.73
C GLY A 235 40.28 -7.85 6.85
N ASN A 236 39.41 -8.69 7.42
CA ASN A 236 38.56 -9.60 6.68
C ASN A 236 37.50 -8.82 5.90
N LYS A 237 37.12 -9.37 4.76
CA LYS A 237 36.13 -8.78 3.87
C LYS A 237 34.72 -9.16 4.32
N ILE A 238 33.93 -8.16 4.68
CA ILE A 238 32.49 -8.25 4.93
C ILE A 238 31.73 -7.67 3.74
N ILE A 239 30.62 -8.30 3.38
CA ILE A 239 29.74 -7.85 2.30
C ILE A 239 28.45 -7.30 2.91
N TYR A 240 28.17 -6.04 2.62
CA TYR A 240 26.98 -5.33 3.10
C TYR A 240 26.06 -4.93 1.95
N LYS A 241 24.76 -4.81 2.25
CA LYS A 241 23.81 -4.11 1.39
C LYS A 241 23.92 -2.60 1.63
N VAL A 242 23.25 -1.79 0.81
CA VAL A 242 23.31 -0.32 0.94
C VAL A 242 22.71 0.14 2.28
N GLU A 243 21.66 -0.53 2.73
CA GLU A 243 20.95 -0.23 3.97
C GLU A 243 21.85 -0.52 5.19
N ASP A 244 22.66 -1.58 5.16
CA ASP A 244 23.63 -1.91 6.20
C ASP A 244 24.79 -0.89 6.26
N ILE A 245 25.24 -0.40 5.10
CA ILE A 245 26.26 0.67 5.01
C ILE A 245 25.75 1.94 5.69
N ALA A 246 24.53 2.38 5.35
CA ALA A 246 23.93 3.55 5.93
C ALA A 246 23.71 3.38 7.44
N LEU A 247 23.20 2.22 7.87
CA LEU A 247 23.01 1.93 9.29
C LEU A 247 24.31 2.00 10.08
N ASN A 248 25.39 1.38 9.60
CA ASN A 248 26.69 1.42 10.26
C ASN A 248 27.26 2.84 10.32
N ASP A 249 27.06 3.67 9.30
CA ASP A 249 27.45 5.09 9.32
C ASP A 249 26.75 5.85 10.47
N TYR A 250 25.45 5.61 10.69
CA TYR A 250 24.72 6.21 11.81
C TYR A 250 25.25 5.75 13.17
N LEU A 251 25.58 4.47 13.33
CA LEU A 251 26.04 3.89 14.59
C LEU A 251 27.50 4.30 14.91
N GLU A 252 28.40 4.15 13.93
CA GLU A 252 29.83 4.32 14.15
C GLU A 252 30.28 5.77 14.05
N ARG A 253 29.88 6.47 12.97
CA ARG A 253 30.32 7.86 12.72
C ARG A 253 29.44 8.86 13.45
N LEU A 254 28.12 8.71 13.36
CA LEU A 254 27.16 9.66 13.96
C LEU A 254 26.76 9.31 15.40
N ARG A 255 27.30 8.20 15.94
CA ARG A 255 27.15 7.78 17.35
C ARG A 255 25.68 7.67 17.79
N TYR A 256 24.82 7.12 16.94
CA TYR A 256 23.49 6.69 17.36
C TYR A 256 23.61 5.43 18.23
N THR A 257 22.74 5.30 19.23
CA THR A 257 22.82 4.17 20.19
C THR A 257 22.17 2.90 19.63
N GLY A 258 21.31 3.04 18.62
CA GLY A 258 20.66 1.91 17.97
C GLY A 258 20.05 2.28 16.62
N GLY A 259 19.75 1.26 15.84
CA GLY A 259 19.10 1.40 14.56
C GLY A 259 18.69 0.06 13.96
N VAL A 260 17.70 0.08 13.08
CA VAL A 260 17.13 -1.12 12.47
C VAL A 260 16.64 -0.82 11.06
N HIS A 261 16.95 -1.74 10.15
CA HIS A 261 16.35 -1.78 8.82
C HIS A 261 14.99 -2.48 8.93
N CYS A 262 13.90 -1.72 8.81
CA CYS A 262 12.56 -2.22 9.11
C CYS A 262 11.51 -1.92 8.05
N GLU A 263 11.75 -0.98 7.11
CA GLU A 263 10.77 -0.56 6.09
C GLU A 263 9.39 -0.22 6.72
N GLY A 264 9.41 0.34 7.94
CA GLY A 264 8.22 0.66 8.72
C GLY A 264 7.52 -0.52 9.41
N SER A 265 8.07 -1.73 9.41
CA SER A 265 7.48 -2.90 10.09
C SER A 265 7.25 -2.67 11.58
N ILE A 266 8.18 -1.98 12.26
CA ILE A 266 8.07 -1.60 13.67
C ILE A 266 6.89 -0.66 13.92
N ILE A 267 6.67 0.32 13.03
CA ILE A 267 5.53 1.24 13.12
C ILE A 267 4.23 0.46 12.94
N LYS A 268 4.18 -0.50 12.02
CA LYS A 268 3.01 -1.37 11.83
C LYS A 268 2.76 -2.26 13.06
N ALA A 269 3.79 -2.86 13.64
CA ALA A 269 3.67 -3.70 14.82
C ALA A 269 3.17 -2.91 16.04
N THR A 270 3.76 -1.74 16.30
CA THR A 270 3.32 -0.87 17.40
C THR A 270 1.93 -0.29 17.16
N PHE A 271 1.57 0.04 15.91
CA PHE A 271 0.19 0.38 15.54
C PHE A 271 -0.77 -0.76 15.89
N THR A 272 -0.47 -2.00 15.49
CA THR A 272 -1.32 -3.16 15.81
C THR A 272 -1.47 -3.33 17.32
N LEU A 273 -0.39 -3.19 18.10
CA LEU A 273 -0.44 -3.23 19.57
C LEU A 273 -1.27 -2.10 20.18
N PHE A 274 -1.16 -0.89 19.64
CA PHE A 274 -1.92 0.27 20.12
C PHE A 274 -3.40 0.21 19.81
N PHE A 275 -3.81 -0.50 18.75
CA PHE A 275 -5.19 -0.52 18.28
C PHE A 275 -5.80 -1.92 18.33
N PHE A 276 -5.16 -2.87 19.01
CA PHE A 276 -5.54 -4.28 19.02
C PHE A 276 -7.01 -4.50 19.40
N ASP A 277 -7.42 -3.91 20.52
CA ASP A 277 -8.79 -3.97 21.06
C ASP A 277 -9.84 -3.25 20.20
N ILE A 278 -9.39 -2.41 19.25
CA ILE A 278 -10.24 -1.70 18.29
C ILE A 278 -10.34 -2.49 16.97
N ILE A 279 -9.23 -3.07 16.51
CA ILE A 279 -9.17 -3.89 15.29
C ILE A 279 -10.01 -5.16 15.46
N TYR A 280 -9.87 -5.84 16.59
CA TYR A 280 -10.53 -7.12 16.89
C TYR A 280 -11.71 -6.98 17.86
N SER A 281 -12.26 -5.78 17.99
CA SER A 281 -13.28 -5.50 19.01
C SER A 281 -14.55 -6.33 18.83
N ALA A 282 -14.99 -7.00 19.90
CA ALA A 282 -16.32 -7.62 19.96
C ALA A 282 -17.46 -6.63 20.23
N LYS A 283 -17.16 -5.42 20.73
CA LYS A 283 -18.17 -4.43 21.12
C LYS A 283 -18.82 -3.73 19.93
N ASN A 284 -18.04 -3.52 18.87
CA ASN A 284 -18.47 -2.86 17.66
C ASN A 284 -18.48 -3.88 16.52
N SER A 285 -19.51 -4.74 16.51
CA SER A 285 -19.68 -5.73 15.45
C SER A 285 -20.00 -5.03 14.14
N ILE A 286 -18.99 -4.88 13.27
CA ILE A 286 -19.15 -4.33 11.94
C ILE A 286 -19.45 -5.48 10.98
N PRO A 287 -20.58 -5.44 10.24
CA PRO A 287 -20.98 -6.56 9.39
C PRO A 287 -19.89 -6.97 8.40
N GLY A 288 -19.70 -8.27 8.23
CA GLY A 288 -18.80 -8.84 7.23
C GLY A 288 -17.31 -8.55 7.46
N THR A 289 -16.87 -8.09 8.63
CA THR A 289 -15.43 -7.89 8.89
C THR A 289 -14.72 -9.17 9.29
N PHE A 290 -15.38 -10.07 10.00
CA PHE A 290 -14.85 -11.38 10.38
C PHE A 290 -15.89 -12.45 10.05
N VAL A 291 -15.60 -13.30 9.07
CA VAL A 291 -16.49 -14.35 8.54
C VAL A 291 -15.89 -15.75 8.72
N SER A 292 -14.74 -15.85 9.38
CA SER A 292 -14.02 -17.10 9.64
C SER A 292 -13.14 -17.00 10.88
N LYS A 293 -12.90 -18.13 11.56
CA LYS A 293 -12.03 -18.28 12.75
C LYS A 293 -10.53 -18.06 12.49
N ILE A 294 -10.13 -17.98 11.23
CA ILE A 294 -8.73 -17.96 10.80
C ILE A 294 -8.39 -16.71 9.99
N GLN A 295 -8.92 -15.57 10.42
CA GLN A 295 -8.58 -14.26 9.89
C GLN A 295 -7.52 -13.55 10.75
N CYS A 296 -6.49 -13.05 10.09
CA CYS A 296 -5.47 -12.23 10.73
C CYS A 296 -5.88 -10.76 10.86
N GLU A 297 -6.82 -10.29 10.06
CA GLU A 297 -7.28 -8.90 10.04
C GLU A 297 -8.77 -8.84 9.65
N PRO A 298 -9.51 -7.79 10.07
CA PRO A 298 -10.86 -7.58 9.60
C PRO A 298 -10.85 -7.31 8.09
N LEU A 299 -11.84 -7.82 7.36
CA LEU A 299 -11.87 -7.72 5.91
C LEU A 299 -11.90 -6.26 5.44
N ASP A 300 -12.47 -5.33 6.21
CA ASP A 300 -12.50 -3.91 5.88
C ASP A 300 -11.16 -3.17 6.12
N MET A 301 -10.18 -3.74 6.83
CA MET A 301 -8.89 -3.12 7.20
C MET A 301 -8.19 -2.39 6.05
N ASN A 302 -8.10 -3.06 4.91
CA ASN A 302 -7.41 -2.57 3.72
C ASN A 302 -8.35 -1.84 2.74
N THR A 303 -9.37 -1.18 3.28
CA THR A 303 -10.37 -0.43 2.49
C THR A 303 -10.62 0.95 3.10
N ARG A 304 -11.31 1.80 2.33
CA ARG A 304 -11.75 3.13 2.78
C ARG A 304 -12.77 3.09 3.94
N TYR A 305 -13.30 1.91 4.27
CA TYR A 305 -14.35 1.75 5.28
C TYR A 305 -13.80 1.52 6.69
N PHE A 306 -12.56 1.03 6.84
CA PHE A 306 -11.99 0.69 8.15
C PHE A 306 -12.03 1.84 9.17
N TYR A 307 -11.50 3.00 8.79
CA TYR A 307 -11.44 4.17 9.67
C TYR A 307 -12.84 4.74 9.97
N PRO A 308 -13.71 5.03 8.97
CA PRO A 308 -15.06 5.51 9.25
C PRO A 308 -15.86 4.59 10.17
N ASN A 309 -15.77 3.27 10.00
CA ASN A 309 -16.51 2.30 10.80
C ASN A 309 -16.09 2.28 12.28
N ARG A 310 -14.89 2.78 12.62
CA ARG A 310 -14.31 2.78 13.98
C ARG A 310 -13.84 4.17 14.40
N LYS A 311 -14.39 5.22 13.79
CA LYS A 311 -13.86 6.58 13.88
C LYS A 311 -13.82 7.10 15.32
N VAL A 312 -14.88 6.85 16.09
CA VAL A 312 -15.00 7.34 17.47
C VAL A 312 -13.91 6.74 18.36
N GLU A 313 -13.71 5.43 18.28
CA GLU A 313 -12.74 4.67 19.08
C GLU A 313 -11.32 5.00 18.65
N ILE A 314 -11.07 5.08 17.34
CA ILE A 314 -9.76 5.43 16.79
C ILE A 314 -9.38 6.85 17.20
N ASP A 315 -10.27 7.83 17.01
CA ASP A 315 -9.98 9.22 17.37
C ASP A 315 -9.75 9.38 18.87
N LYS A 316 -10.50 8.62 19.69
CA LYS A 316 -10.26 8.57 21.13
C LYS A 316 -8.87 8.00 21.45
N ARG A 317 -8.51 6.85 20.88
CA ARG A 317 -7.18 6.23 21.08
C ARG A 317 -6.05 7.14 20.63
N LEU A 318 -6.23 7.88 19.55
CA LEU A 318 -5.26 8.87 19.09
C LEU A 318 -5.08 10.01 20.10
N ARG A 319 -6.15 10.58 20.66
CA ARG A 319 -6.07 11.61 21.71
C ARG A 319 -5.43 11.09 22.99
N GLU A 320 -5.80 9.85 23.36
CA GLU A 320 -5.24 9.12 24.48
C GLU A 320 -3.70 9.03 24.36
N ILE A 321 -3.19 8.58 23.21
CA ILE A 321 -1.75 8.50 22.94
C ILE A 321 -1.11 9.91 22.89
N GLU A 322 -1.71 10.86 22.18
CA GLU A 322 -1.12 12.17 21.93
C GLU A 322 -0.99 13.03 23.20
N SER A 323 -2.02 13.00 24.06
CA SER A 323 -2.20 14.01 25.10
C SER A 323 -2.61 13.48 26.47
N GLU A 324 -3.47 12.46 26.56
CA GLU A 324 -4.09 12.06 27.84
C GLU A 324 -3.27 11.01 28.63
N TRP A 325 -2.55 10.12 27.95
CA TRP A 325 -1.72 9.10 28.59
C TRP A 325 -0.30 9.64 28.84
N SER A 326 0.25 9.31 30.01
CA SER A 326 1.67 9.51 30.31
C SER A 326 2.53 8.49 29.56
N ASP A 327 3.81 8.81 29.35
CA ASP A 327 4.76 7.91 28.69
C ASP A 327 4.83 6.55 29.41
N ALA A 328 4.83 6.57 30.75
CA ALA A 328 4.78 5.35 31.57
C ALA A 328 3.53 4.50 31.29
N LYS A 329 2.36 5.13 31.12
CA LYS A 329 1.12 4.42 30.79
C LYS A 329 1.17 3.85 29.37
N ILE A 330 1.70 4.60 28.40
CA ILE A 330 1.88 4.15 27.02
C ILE A 330 2.79 2.93 26.96
N ILE A 331 3.96 3.00 27.60
CA ILE A 331 4.94 1.90 27.60
C ILE A 331 4.33 0.67 28.26
N LYS A 332 3.63 0.83 29.39
CA LYS A 332 2.93 -0.27 30.04
C LYS A 332 1.87 -0.89 29.12
N PHE A 333 1.02 -0.07 28.49
CA PHE A 333 -0.02 -0.55 27.57
C PHE A 333 0.56 -1.37 26.42
N LEU A 334 1.64 -0.89 25.79
CA LEU A 334 2.34 -1.61 24.73
C LEU A 334 2.93 -2.94 25.20
N LYS A 335 3.60 -2.96 26.37
CA LYS A 335 4.19 -4.19 26.93
C LYS A 335 3.11 -5.21 27.30
N ASP A 336 2.03 -4.78 27.94
CA ASP A 336 0.90 -5.63 28.31
C ASP A 336 0.24 -6.26 27.06
N ASN A 337 0.03 -5.48 25.99
CA ASN A 337 -0.51 -6.02 24.74
C ASN A 337 0.49 -6.89 23.98
N TYR A 338 1.79 -6.59 24.06
CA TYR A 338 2.82 -7.44 23.46
C TYR A 338 2.84 -8.82 24.14
N GLU A 339 2.82 -8.86 25.47
CA GLU A 339 2.79 -10.13 26.22
C GLU A 339 1.55 -10.97 25.86
N LYS A 340 0.40 -10.31 25.73
CA LYS A 340 -0.86 -10.97 25.38
C LYS A 340 -0.96 -11.43 23.93
N HIS A 341 -0.44 -10.67 22.97
CA HIS A 341 -0.82 -10.85 21.56
C HIS A 341 0.36 -11.06 20.61
N SER A 342 1.61 -11.02 21.08
CA SER A 342 2.80 -11.17 20.21
C SER A 342 2.89 -12.52 19.50
N HIS A 343 2.24 -13.55 20.04
CA HIS A 343 2.22 -14.90 19.49
C HIS A 343 1.07 -15.13 18.49
N GLU A 344 0.12 -14.20 18.41
CA GLU A 344 -1.07 -14.34 17.57
C GLU A 344 -0.79 -13.93 16.12
N PHE A 345 -1.45 -14.59 15.18
CA PHE A 345 -1.49 -14.23 13.76
C PHE A 345 -2.41 -13.02 13.57
N ALA A 346 -1.90 -11.83 13.89
CA ALA A 346 -2.59 -10.55 13.76
C ALA A 346 -2.28 -9.85 12.42
N VAL A 347 -2.61 -8.55 12.30
CA VAL A 347 -2.33 -7.70 11.12
C VAL A 347 -0.86 -7.81 10.65
N CYS A 348 0.06 -8.10 11.57
CA CYS A 348 1.45 -8.42 11.30
C CYS A 348 2.00 -9.39 12.36
N GLU A 349 3.13 -10.03 12.08
CA GLU A 349 3.83 -10.94 13.00
C GLU A 349 4.58 -10.16 14.10
N ILE A 350 3.84 -9.68 15.11
CA ILE A 350 4.35 -8.77 16.15
C ILE A 350 5.61 -9.34 16.84
N GLY A 351 5.57 -10.60 17.30
CA GLY A 351 6.69 -11.24 17.99
C GLY A 351 7.91 -11.55 17.10
N VAL A 352 7.74 -11.55 15.76
CA VAL A 352 8.86 -11.66 14.81
C VAL A 352 9.49 -10.29 14.56
N ILE A 353 8.67 -9.24 14.47
CA ILE A 353 9.12 -7.88 14.19
C ILE A 353 9.80 -7.25 15.42
N ILE A 354 9.25 -7.47 16.61
CA ILE A 354 9.76 -6.92 17.87
C ILE A 354 10.39 -8.06 18.65
N SER A 355 11.70 -8.24 18.51
CA SER A 355 12.45 -9.32 19.18
C SER A 355 12.83 -8.99 20.63
N ASP A 356 12.96 -7.71 20.97
CA ASP A 356 13.25 -7.24 22.33
C ASP A 356 12.16 -6.27 22.80
N VAL A 357 11.46 -6.64 23.87
CA VAL A 357 10.39 -5.82 24.47
C VAL A 357 10.92 -4.51 25.05
N LYS A 358 12.20 -4.46 25.43
CA LYS A 358 12.83 -3.22 25.92
C LYS A 358 12.82 -2.13 24.86
N PHE A 359 12.93 -2.49 23.59
CA PHE A 359 12.89 -1.56 22.46
C PHE A 359 11.60 -0.73 22.40
N LEU A 360 10.47 -1.23 22.90
CA LEU A 360 9.22 -0.47 22.96
C LEU A 360 9.35 0.81 23.80
N GLN A 361 10.19 0.79 24.83
CA GLN A 361 10.47 1.96 25.64
C GLN A 361 11.32 2.98 24.86
N ASP A 362 12.44 2.53 24.29
CA ASP A 362 13.32 3.38 23.48
C ASP A 362 12.57 4.08 22.34
N LEU A 363 11.64 3.36 21.70
CA LEU A 363 10.81 3.88 20.64
C LEU A 363 9.90 5.03 21.12
N VAL A 364 9.23 4.86 22.26
CA VAL A 364 8.37 5.91 22.82
C VAL A 364 9.21 7.11 23.27
N ASP A 365 10.34 6.86 23.93
CA ASP A 365 11.22 7.89 24.45
C ASP A 365 11.89 8.71 23.33
N CYS A 366 12.24 8.08 22.20
CA CYS A 366 12.97 8.73 21.11
C CYS A 366 12.07 9.30 20.00
N ILE A 367 10.95 8.65 19.65
CA ILE A 367 10.01 9.18 18.65
C ILE A 367 9.08 10.22 19.30
N GLY A 368 8.65 9.94 20.54
CA GLY A 368 7.69 10.76 21.27
C GLY A 368 6.25 10.48 20.89
N ARG A 369 5.39 10.42 21.92
CA ARG A 369 3.96 10.06 21.79
C ARG A 369 3.15 10.92 20.81
N LYS A 370 3.47 12.22 20.68
CA LYS A 370 2.78 13.13 19.75
C LYS A 370 3.06 12.77 18.30
N VAL A 371 4.33 12.48 17.98
CA VAL A 371 4.74 12.08 16.63
C VAL A 371 4.15 10.72 16.30
N LEU A 372 4.20 9.76 17.22
CA LEU A 372 3.55 8.46 17.07
C LEU A 372 2.06 8.59 16.77
N ALA A 373 1.33 9.40 17.55
CA ALA A 373 -0.09 9.65 17.30
C ALA A 373 -0.34 10.19 15.89
N LYS A 374 0.50 11.11 15.38
CA LYS A 374 0.36 11.63 14.00
C LYS A 374 0.68 10.60 12.92
N ILE A 375 1.68 9.75 13.14
CA ILE A 375 1.99 8.64 12.24
C ILE A 375 0.82 7.66 12.19
N TYR A 376 0.25 7.29 13.34
CA TYR A 376 -0.89 6.38 13.41
C TYR A 376 -2.18 7.00 12.87
N GLU A 377 -2.41 8.30 13.10
CA GLU A 377 -3.51 9.05 12.48
C GLU A 377 -3.41 8.99 10.96
N ARG A 378 -2.21 9.12 10.40
CA ARG A 378 -1.99 8.98 8.96
C ARG A 378 -2.28 7.54 8.53
N LEU A 379 -1.65 6.55 9.15
CA LEU A 379 -1.80 5.13 8.79
C LEU A 379 -3.26 4.69 8.79
N VAL A 380 -4.00 5.01 9.85
CA VAL A 380 -5.35 4.50 10.03
C VAL A 380 -6.34 5.02 8.99
N LYS A 381 -6.16 6.26 8.51
CA LYS A 381 -7.05 6.88 7.51
C LYS A 381 -7.03 6.17 6.15
N ASN A 382 -5.93 5.51 5.79
CA ASN A 382 -5.86 4.64 4.61
C ASN A 382 -4.74 3.61 4.78
N PHE A 383 -4.99 2.59 5.60
CA PHE A 383 -3.96 1.62 5.99
C PHE A 383 -3.33 0.92 4.78
N ARG A 384 -4.14 0.57 3.77
CA ARG A 384 -3.67 -0.08 2.54
C ARG A 384 -2.61 0.74 1.81
N GLU A 385 -2.81 2.06 1.71
CA GLU A 385 -1.95 2.94 0.93
C GLU A 385 -0.75 3.44 1.75
N TYR A 386 -0.94 3.71 3.04
CA TYR A 386 0.09 4.35 3.87
C TYR A 386 0.96 3.38 4.68
N ARG A 387 0.64 2.08 4.71
CA ARG A 387 1.50 1.06 5.33
C ARG A 387 2.78 0.73 4.54
N SER A 388 2.92 1.31 3.34
CA SER A 388 4.04 1.11 2.42
C SER A 388 4.69 2.46 2.09
N GLY A 389 5.98 2.46 1.75
CA GLY A 389 6.75 3.69 1.50
C GLY A 389 7.20 4.40 2.79
N LEU A 390 7.22 3.68 3.91
CA LEU A 390 7.93 4.11 5.12
C LEU A 390 9.44 3.94 4.91
N PRO A 391 10.29 4.81 5.48
CA PRO A 391 11.72 4.77 5.21
C PRO A 391 12.41 3.46 5.61
N ASP A 392 13.49 3.11 4.90
CA ASP A 392 14.24 1.87 5.11
C ASP A 392 14.67 1.69 6.57
N LEU A 393 15.30 2.71 7.15
CA LEU A 393 15.87 2.65 8.49
C LEU A 393 15.09 3.49 9.50
N LEU A 394 15.03 2.95 10.72
CA LEU A 394 14.71 3.70 11.94
C LEU A 394 15.96 3.71 12.81
N VAL A 395 16.53 4.88 13.07
CA VAL A 395 17.72 5.05 13.93
C VAL A 395 17.38 5.92 15.13
N TRP A 396 17.94 5.62 16.30
CA TRP A 396 17.67 6.36 17.53
C TRP A 396 18.91 6.55 18.40
N ASN A 397 18.87 7.58 19.23
CA ASN A 397 19.84 7.83 20.27
C ASN A 397 19.10 8.06 21.60
N VAL A 398 19.22 7.11 22.52
CA VAL A 398 18.51 7.12 23.81
C VAL A 398 18.98 8.28 24.69
N ASP A 399 20.29 8.54 24.73
CA ASP A 399 20.88 9.60 25.56
C ASP A 399 20.42 10.99 25.11
N ARG A 400 20.34 11.20 23.78
CA ARG A 400 19.87 12.45 23.17
C ARG A 400 18.35 12.53 23.02
N LYS A 401 17.63 11.43 23.24
CA LYS A 401 16.19 11.27 22.94
C LYS A 401 15.83 11.69 21.52
N GLU A 402 16.62 11.22 20.56
CA GLU A 402 16.45 11.54 19.15
C GLU A 402 16.10 10.31 18.33
N CYS A 403 15.27 10.50 17.31
CA CYS A 403 14.98 9.48 16.31
C CYS A 403 15.00 10.07 14.91
N LYS A 404 15.44 9.26 13.93
CA LYS A 404 15.34 9.56 12.50
C LYS A 404 14.77 8.38 11.74
N PHE A 405 13.91 8.71 10.78
CA PHE A 405 13.51 7.82 9.70
C PHE A 405 14.36 8.16 8.48
N VAL A 406 15.04 7.16 7.90
CA VAL A 406 16.05 7.35 6.85
C VAL A 406 15.73 6.47 5.65
N GLU A 407 15.56 7.09 4.50
CA GLU A 407 15.50 6.43 3.19
C GLU A 407 16.93 6.40 2.62
N VAL A 408 17.37 5.27 2.06
CA VAL A 408 18.77 5.00 1.68
C VAL A 408 19.00 5.00 0.16
#